data_AF-A0A819B572-F1
#
_entry.id   AF-A0A819B572-F1
#
_cell.length_a   1.000
_cell.length_b   1.000
_cell.length_c   1.000
_cell.angle_alpha   90.00
_cell.angle_beta   90.00
_cell.angle_gamma   90.00
#
_symmetry.space_group_name_H-M   'P 1'
#
loop_
_entity.id
_entity.type
_entity.pdbx_description
1 polymer ?
#
loop_
_entity_poly.entity_id
_entity_poly.type
_entity_poly.pdbx_seq_one_letter_code
_entity_poly.pdbx_strand_id
1 'polypeptide(L)'
;MNTFFFFIVDFRNKSNHIILFGISSQISDTFWNSHTVKLDDLWQMTDQRPETTYTFDPELNSNITGNDKPQRYDKIFFRSSTSMNNQFKPVHMELEGIQHIKTSDVVFPSSHWAIQGYFDVQN
;
A
#
# COMPACT_ATOMS: atom_id res chain seq x y z
N MET A 1 -18.30 4.37 -9.81
CA MET A 1 -17.27 4.21 -10.85
C MET A 1 -16.06 3.60 -10.13
N ASN A 2 -15.72 2.34 -10.40
CA ASN A 2 -14.57 1.71 -9.72
C ASN A 2 -13.30 2.19 -10.40
N THR A 3 -12.71 3.25 -9.86
CA THR A 3 -11.40 3.72 -10.34
C THR A 3 -10.34 2.82 -9.72
N PHE A 4 -9.69 2.02 -10.55
CA PHE A 4 -8.51 1.26 -10.15
C PHE A 4 -7.29 2.11 -10.47
N PHE A 5 -6.57 2.52 -9.44
CA PHE A 5 -5.22 3.04 -9.63
C PHE A 5 -4.24 1.90 -9.45
N PHE A 6 -3.31 1.74 -10.40
CA PHE A 6 -2.17 0.88 -10.20
C PHE A 6 -0.90 1.61 -10.64
N PHE A 7 0.20 1.28 -9.99
CA PHE A 7 1.52 1.73 -10.40
C PHE A 7 2.50 0.56 -10.36
N ILE A 8 3.50 0.60 -11.24
CA ILE A 8 4.59 -0.36 -11.26
C ILE A 8 5.88 0.43 -11.24
N VAL A 9 6.75 0.12 -10.28
CA VAL A 9 8.12 0.64 -10.24
C VAL A 9 9.07 -0.54 -10.34
N ASP A 10 9.98 -0.48 -11.30
CA ASP A 10 10.95 -1.54 -11.58
C ASP A 10 12.37 -0.97 -11.48
N PHE A 11 13.08 -1.33 -10.42
CA PHE A 11 14.47 -0.97 -10.21
C PHE A 11 15.36 -2.11 -10.70
N ARG A 12 16.26 -1.79 -11.65
CA ARG A 12 17.14 -2.77 -12.28
C ARG A 12 18.60 -2.37 -12.17
N ASN A 13 19.45 -3.33 -11.80
CA ASN A 13 20.90 -3.19 -11.90
C ASN A 13 21.54 -4.52 -12.29
N LYS A 14 22.17 -4.59 -13.48
CA LYS A 14 22.75 -5.81 -14.06
C LYS A 14 21.76 -6.99 -14.01
N SER A 15 21.96 -7.90 -13.05
CA SER A 15 21.18 -9.13 -12.85
C SER A 15 20.13 -9.01 -11.73
N ASN A 16 20.12 -7.89 -11.01
CA ASN A 16 19.27 -7.63 -9.86
C ASN A 16 18.03 -6.83 -10.28
N HIS A 17 16.87 -7.26 -9.80
CA HIS A 17 15.59 -6.66 -10.12
C HIS A 17 14.74 -6.54 -8.85
N ILE A 18 14.17 -5.36 -8.62
CA ILE A 18 13.13 -5.13 -7.62
C ILE A 18 11.91 -4.59 -8.35
N ILE A 19 10.78 -5.26 -8.18
CA ILE A 19 9.52 -4.83 -8.76
C ILE A 19 8.56 -4.54 -7.62
N LEU A 20 8.08 -3.30 -7.59
CA LEU A 20 7.02 -2.82 -6.72
C LEU A 20 5.75 -2.66 -7.55
N PHE A 21 4.64 -3.15 -7.02
CA PHE A 21 3.32 -3.07 -7.62
C PHE A 21 2.36 -2.48 -6.60
N GLY A 22 1.88 -1.27 -6.86
CA GLY A 22 0.82 -0.65 -6.07
C GLY A 22 -0.52 -0.82 -6.75
N ILE A 23 -1.57 -1.07 -5.97
CA ILE A 23 -2.95 -1.13 -6.46
C ILE A 23 -3.93 -0.54 -5.44
N SER A 24 -4.94 0.15 -5.94
CA SER A 24 -6.18 0.47 -5.24
C SER A 24 -7.30 -0.40 -5.79
N SER A 25 -7.82 -1.33 -5.00
CA SER A 25 -8.86 -2.25 -5.47
C SER A 25 -9.73 -2.77 -4.34
N GLN A 26 -10.99 -3.07 -4.65
CA GLN A 26 -11.89 -3.82 -3.77
C GLN A 26 -11.61 -5.33 -3.76
N ILE A 27 -10.47 -5.76 -4.33
CA ILE A 27 -10.10 -7.17 -4.44
C ILE A 27 -9.67 -7.67 -3.05
N SER A 28 -10.32 -8.76 -2.60
CA SER A 28 -10.07 -9.35 -1.29
C SER A 28 -8.66 -9.91 -1.16
N ASP A 29 -8.15 -9.95 0.08
CA ASP A 29 -6.84 -10.53 0.39
C ASP A 29 -6.73 -12.00 -0.02
N THR A 30 -7.85 -12.74 0.04
CA THR A 30 -7.91 -14.14 -0.40
C THR A 30 -7.59 -14.34 -1.87
N PHE A 31 -7.93 -13.38 -2.74
CA PHE A 31 -7.58 -13.44 -4.16
C PHE A 31 -6.07 -13.31 -4.35
N TRP A 32 -5.41 -12.40 -3.64
CA TRP A 32 -3.96 -12.20 -3.76
C TRP A 32 -3.17 -13.41 -3.28
N ASN A 33 -3.66 -14.09 -2.23
CA ASN A 33 -3.00 -15.26 -1.64
C ASN A 33 -3.15 -16.56 -2.47
N SER A 34 -4.00 -16.60 -3.50
CA SER A 34 -4.28 -17.82 -4.28
C SER A 34 -3.41 -17.98 -5.54
N HIS A 35 -2.52 -17.02 -5.83
CA HIS A 35 -1.71 -17.03 -7.05
C HIS A 35 -0.44 -17.88 -6.92
N THR A 36 -0.02 -18.51 -8.03
CA THR A 36 1.20 -19.32 -8.10
C THR A 36 2.48 -18.49 -7.97
N VAL A 37 2.42 -17.19 -8.27
CA VAL A 37 3.49 -16.24 -8.02
C VAL A 37 3.26 -15.61 -6.65
N LYS A 38 4.12 -15.97 -5.70
CA LYS A 38 4.11 -15.35 -4.37
C LYS A 38 4.62 -13.91 -4.49
N LEU A 39 3.76 -12.96 -4.18
CA LEU A 39 4.11 -11.55 -3.99
C LEU A 39 4.07 -11.26 -2.49
N ASP A 40 5.03 -10.49 -2.01
CA ASP A 40 5.06 -10.08 -0.61
C ASP A 40 4.23 -8.79 -0.45
N ASP A 41 3.25 -8.80 0.46
CA ASP A 41 2.43 -7.62 0.81
C ASP A 41 3.19 -6.79 1.84
N LEU A 42 3.46 -5.52 1.53
CA LEU A 42 4.21 -4.62 2.39
C LEU A 42 3.63 -4.55 3.82
N TRP A 43 2.32 -4.40 3.97
CA TRP A 43 1.69 -4.31 5.29
C TRP A 43 1.87 -5.59 6.09
N GLN A 44 1.77 -6.75 5.42
CA GLN A 44 1.98 -8.05 6.06
C GLN A 44 3.42 -8.26 6.51
N MET A 45 4.38 -7.71 5.76
CA MET A 45 5.80 -7.84 6.03
C MET A 45 6.33 -6.82 7.04
N THR A 46 5.59 -5.75 7.33
CA THR A 46 5.94 -4.72 8.32
C THR A 46 5.03 -4.78 9.55
N ASP A 47 4.95 -5.97 10.16
CA ASP A 47 4.29 -6.26 11.44
C ASP A 47 2.77 -6.05 11.50
N GLN A 48 2.09 -5.82 10.36
CA GLN A 48 0.61 -5.73 10.31
C GLN A 48 0.03 -4.71 11.30
N ARG A 49 0.71 -3.57 11.44
CA ARG A 49 0.38 -2.59 12.47
C ARG A 49 -1.07 -2.09 12.31
N PRO A 50 -1.91 -2.21 13.36
CA PRO A 50 -3.34 -1.90 13.28
C PRO A 50 -3.63 -0.49 12.76
N GLU A 51 -2.82 0.50 13.15
CA GLU A 51 -2.98 1.91 12.79
C GLU A 51 -2.75 2.21 11.30
N THR A 52 -2.21 1.24 10.55
CA THR A 52 -1.95 1.37 9.11
C THR A 52 -2.79 0.42 8.25
N THR A 53 -3.76 -0.27 8.87
CA THR A 53 -4.53 -1.32 8.20
C THR A 53 -5.48 -0.79 7.14
N TYR A 54 -6.24 0.27 7.46
CA TYR A 54 -7.30 0.76 6.59
C TYR A 54 -6.85 2.02 5.86
N THR A 55 -6.85 1.95 4.54
CA THR A 55 -6.54 3.10 3.67
C THR A 55 -7.79 3.86 3.28
N PHE A 56 -8.96 3.26 3.47
CA PHE A 56 -10.27 3.88 3.31
C PHE A 56 -11.06 3.66 4.60
N ASP A 57 -11.25 4.72 5.38
CA ASP A 57 -11.85 4.61 6.71
C ASP A 57 -12.91 5.70 6.92
N PRO A 58 -14.20 5.37 6.81
CA PRO A 58 -15.30 6.33 7.00
C PRO A 58 -15.45 6.84 8.43
N GLU A 59 -14.86 6.17 9.42
CA GLU A 59 -14.88 6.62 10.83
C GLU A 59 -13.86 7.74 11.07
N LEU A 60 -12.74 7.73 10.32
CA LEU A 60 -11.64 8.70 10.48
C LEU A 60 -11.57 9.73 9.36
N ASN A 61 -12.13 9.45 8.18
CA ASN A 61 -12.11 10.33 7.02
C ASN A 61 -13.53 10.84 6.70
N SER A 62 -13.81 12.06 7.14
CA SER A 62 -15.11 12.72 6.92
C SER A 62 -15.38 13.12 5.47
N ASN A 63 -14.42 12.97 4.55
CA ASN A 63 -14.71 13.10 3.12
C ASN A 63 -15.53 11.91 2.60
N ILE A 64 -15.54 10.78 3.30
CA ILE A 64 -16.32 9.61 2.92
C ILE A 64 -17.74 9.76 3.45
N THR A 65 -18.70 9.72 2.53
CA THR A 65 -20.12 9.74 2.87
C THR A 65 -20.74 8.36 2.69
N GLY A 66 -21.43 7.85 3.69
CA GLY A 66 -22.17 6.58 3.58
C GLY A 66 -21.93 5.66 4.78
N ASN A 67 -22.43 4.43 4.67
CA ASN A 67 -22.29 3.38 5.70
C ASN A 67 -21.27 2.31 5.28
N ASP A 68 -20.27 2.70 4.49
CA ASP A 68 -19.17 1.81 4.16
C ASP A 68 -18.41 1.44 5.44
N LYS A 69 -17.78 0.26 5.44
CA LYS A 69 -16.91 -0.17 6.53
C LYS A 69 -15.48 0.27 6.22
N PRO A 70 -14.59 0.39 7.22
CA PRO A 70 -13.16 0.54 6.95
C PRO A 70 -12.64 -0.60 6.07
N GLN A 71 -11.83 -0.27 5.06
CA GLN A 71 -11.30 -1.23 4.08
C GLN A 71 -9.83 -0.92 3.76
N ARG A 72 -9.08 -1.99 3.47
CA ARG A 72 -7.71 -1.93 2.95
C ARG A 72 -7.72 -2.06 1.43
N TYR A 73 -8.16 -1.01 0.76
CA TYR A 73 -8.24 -1.01 -0.70
C TYR A 73 -6.88 -0.82 -1.36
N ASP A 74 -6.03 -0.01 -0.75
CA ASP A 74 -4.71 0.33 -1.27
C ASP A 74 -3.69 -0.65 -0.69
N LYS A 75 -2.84 -1.19 -1.57
CA LYS A 75 -1.83 -2.20 -1.21
C LYS A 75 -0.58 -1.98 -2.04
N ILE A 76 0.58 -2.23 -1.43
CA ILE A 76 1.86 -2.33 -2.13
C ILE A 76 2.34 -3.77 -2.01
N PHE A 77 2.46 -4.42 -3.16
CA PHE A 77 3.09 -5.71 -3.30
C PHE A 77 4.49 -5.53 -3.87
N PHE A 78 5.41 -6.41 -3.51
CA PHE A 78 6.75 -6.40 -4.08
C PHE A 78 7.31 -7.79 -4.28
N ARG A 79 8.33 -7.84 -5.14
CA ARG A 79 9.22 -8.99 -5.28
C ARG A 79 10.62 -8.50 -5.61
N SER A 80 11.62 -9.21 -5.12
CA SER A 80 13.00 -9.01 -5.51
C SER A 80 13.56 -10.26 -6.20
N SER A 81 14.63 -10.11 -6.97
CA SER A 81 15.36 -11.25 -7.51
C SER A 81 15.95 -12.09 -6.38
N THR A 82 16.07 -13.40 -6.57
CA THR A 82 16.59 -14.32 -5.54
C THR A 82 17.93 -13.89 -4.95
N SER A 83 18.79 -13.27 -5.77
CA SER A 83 20.08 -12.70 -5.36
C SER A 83 19.97 -11.57 -4.33
N MET A 84 18.82 -10.90 -4.24
CA MET A 84 18.55 -9.75 -3.38
C MET A 84 17.69 -10.06 -2.15
N ASN A 85 17.26 -11.31 -1.95
CA ASN A 85 16.35 -11.68 -0.85
C ASN A 85 16.85 -11.25 0.55
N ASN A 86 18.17 -11.16 0.74
CA ASN A 86 18.77 -10.70 2.01
C ASN A 86 19.14 -9.21 2.01
N GLN A 87 19.12 -8.56 0.84
CA GLN A 87 19.56 -7.18 0.63
C GLN A 87 18.40 -6.19 0.55
N PHE A 88 17.21 -6.64 0.15
CA PHE A 88 16.02 -5.81 0.06
C PHE A 88 15.03 -6.20 1.15
N LYS A 89 14.79 -5.31 2.11
CA LYS A 89 13.90 -5.59 3.25
C LYS A 89 12.90 -4.46 3.43
N PRO A 90 11.58 -4.75 3.47
CA PRO A 90 10.63 -3.76 3.97
C PRO A 90 10.89 -3.54 5.46
N VAL A 91 10.93 -2.28 5.89
CA VAL A 91 11.22 -1.93 7.29
C VAL A 91 10.06 -1.23 7.96
N HIS A 92 9.27 -0.48 7.20
CA HIS A 92 8.17 0.30 7.74
C HIS A 92 7.15 0.60 6.65
N MET A 93 5.89 0.74 7.05
CA MET A 93 4.81 1.25 6.23
C MET A 93 3.99 2.20 7.07
N GLU A 94 3.70 3.39 6.58
CA GLU A 94 2.79 4.33 7.25
C GLU A 94 1.73 4.90 6.31
N LEU A 95 0.74 5.54 6.90
CA LEU A 95 -0.33 6.23 6.18
C LEU A 95 -0.05 7.73 6.14
N GLU A 96 -0.23 8.31 4.97
CA GLU A 96 0.03 9.72 4.68
C GLU A 96 -1.24 10.45 4.23
N GLY A 97 -1.23 11.78 4.37
CA GLY A 97 -2.38 12.62 4.04
C GLY A 97 -3.50 12.58 5.09
N ILE A 98 -3.19 12.14 6.32
CA ILE A 98 -4.14 12.08 7.45
C ILE A 98 -4.42 13.45 8.10
N GLN A 99 -3.78 14.52 7.63
CA GLN A 99 -3.90 15.85 8.22
C GLN A 99 -5.01 16.66 7.54
N HIS A 100 -5.78 17.39 8.35
CA HIS A 100 -6.84 18.25 7.84
C HIS A 100 -6.26 19.43 7.06
N ILE A 101 -6.81 19.70 5.88
CA ILE A 101 -6.53 20.89 5.10
C ILE A 101 -7.43 22.02 5.62
N LYS A 102 -6.87 22.87 6.49
CA LYS A 102 -7.63 23.92 7.20
C LYS A 102 -8.28 24.98 6.31
N THR A 103 -7.86 25.09 5.06
CA THR A 103 -8.24 26.19 4.16
C THR A 103 -9.17 25.76 3.02
N SER A 104 -9.61 24.51 2.99
CA SER A 104 -10.49 23.99 1.94
C SER A 104 -11.81 23.47 2.49
N ASP A 105 -12.83 23.50 1.63
CA ASP A 105 -14.14 22.87 1.90
C ASP A 105 -14.04 21.34 1.98
N VAL A 106 -12.96 20.76 1.44
CA VAL A 106 -12.60 19.36 1.59
C VAL A 106 -11.71 19.21 2.81
N VAL A 107 -12.04 18.31 3.74
CA VAL A 107 -11.37 18.21 5.05
C VAL A 107 -10.00 17.54 4.91
N PHE A 108 -9.91 16.49 4.12
CA PHE A 108 -8.67 15.75 3.86
C PHE A 108 -8.25 15.81 2.39
N PRO A 109 -6.96 15.56 2.05
CA PRO A 109 -6.49 15.55 0.66
C PRO A 109 -7.23 14.58 -0.28
N SER A 110 -7.76 13.48 0.27
CA SER A 110 -8.46 12.42 -0.46
C SER A 110 -9.41 11.67 0.48
N SER A 111 -10.33 10.88 -0.07
CA SER A 111 -11.09 9.88 0.69
C SER A 111 -10.28 8.63 1.02
N HIS A 112 -9.09 8.48 0.41
CA HIS A 112 -8.12 7.43 0.71
C HIS A 112 -6.87 8.03 1.37
N TRP A 113 -6.31 7.33 2.36
CA TRP A 113 -4.97 7.57 2.87
C TRP A 113 -3.92 7.02 1.92
N ALA A 114 -2.85 7.77 1.72
CA ALA A 114 -1.73 7.31 0.92
C ALA A 114 -0.90 6.29 1.71
N ILE A 115 -0.27 5.35 1.02
CA ILE A 115 0.67 4.41 1.62
C ILE A 115 2.09 4.89 1.35
N GLN A 116 2.89 5.02 2.40
CA GLN A 116 4.33 5.26 2.30
C GLN A 116 5.09 4.04 2.83
N GLY A 117 5.87 3.42 1.95
CA GLY A 117 6.69 2.25 2.27
C GLY A 117 8.16 2.59 2.36
N TYR A 118 8.83 2.05 3.36
CA TYR A 118 10.26 2.18 3.59
C TYR A 118 10.93 0.84 3.41
N PHE A 119 12.04 0.85 2.66
CA PHE A 119 12.81 -0.34 2.35
C PHE A 119 14.28 -0.07 2.59
N ASP A 120 14.94 -0.97 3.30
CA ASP A 120 16.39 -1.00 3.38
C ASP A 120 16.94 -1.76 2.18
N VAL A 121 17.92 -1.13 1.52
CA VAL A 121 18.67 -1.71 0.41
C VAL A 121 20.13 -1.80 0.82
N GLN A 122 20.58 -3.00 1.16
CA GLN A 122 21.98 -3.26 1.46
C GLN A 122 22.76 -3.47 0.16
N ASN A 123 23.93 -2.82 0.06
CA ASN A 123 24.86 -3.00 -1.06
C ASN A 123 25.61 -4.33 -0.97
#